data_AF-A0A1Q7I4M1-F1
#
_entry.id   AF-A0A1Q7I4M1-F1
#
_cell.length_a   1.000
_cell.length_b   1.000
_cell.length_c   1.000
_cell.angle_alpha   90.00
_cell.angle_beta   90.00
_cell.angle_gamma   90.00
#
_symmetry.space_group_name_H-M   'P 1'
#
loop_
_entity.id
_entity.type
_entity.pdbx_description
1 polymer ?
#
loop_
_entity_poly.entity_id
_entity_poly.type
_entity_poly.pdbx_seq_one_letter_code
_entity_poly.pdbx_strand_id
1 'polypeptide(L)'
;MTGSPGLGEIDVLAGPLPHADDRKRFEGALSRVQGARDVRGIATVGKTHRVRLRYTDAVPFAERLRALKEFRLRVIAQSATIVQVLVDVSQQ
;
A
#
# COMPACT_ATOMS: atom_id res chain seq x y z
N MET A 1 1.19 -17.47 7.85
CA MET A 1 1.63 -17.83 6.48
C MET A 1 1.93 -16.54 5.71
N THR A 2 3.19 -16.09 5.66
CA THR A 2 3.60 -14.88 4.93
C THR A 2 4.29 -15.28 3.61
N GLY A 3 3.54 -15.89 2.70
CA GLY A 3 4.04 -16.26 1.38
C GLY A 3 4.23 -15.04 0.48
N SER A 4 5.06 -15.12 -0.55
CA SER A 4 5.19 -14.07 -1.58
C SER A 4 3.86 -13.81 -2.29
N PRO A 5 3.63 -12.61 -2.87
CA PRO A 5 2.44 -12.33 -3.67
C PRO A 5 2.34 -13.28 -4.86
N GLY A 6 1.13 -13.81 -5.10
CA GLY A 6 0.81 -14.59 -6.30
C GLY A 6 0.69 -13.73 -7.56
N LEU A 7 0.38 -14.37 -8.70
CA LEU A 7 0.15 -13.68 -9.97
C LEU A 7 -1.01 -12.68 -9.85
N GLY A 8 -0.70 -11.40 -10.09
CA GLY A 8 -1.66 -10.30 -9.92
C GLY A 8 -1.87 -9.89 -8.46
N GLU A 9 -1.05 -10.33 -7.52
CA GLU A 9 -0.99 -9.78 -6.17
C GLU A 9 0.25 -8.90 -6.00
N ILE A 10 0.11 -7.84 -5.20
CA ILE A 10 1.19 -6.92 -4.90
C ILE A 10 1.20 -6.61 -3.40
N ASP A 11 2.40 -6.55 -2.83
CA ASP A 11 2.60 -6.09 -1.47
C ASP A 11 2.98 -4.62 -1.46
N VAL A 12 2.19 -3.82 -0.76
CA VAL A 12 2.45 -2.41 -0.50
C VAL A 12 3.07 -2.28 0.87
N LEU A 13 4.31 -1.81 0.91
CA LEU A 13 5.04 -1.47 2.14
C LEU A 13 4.91 0.02 2.36
N ALA A 14 4.09 0.42 3.32
CA ALA A 14 3.83 1.83 3.63
C ALA A 14 4.40 2.22 4.99
N GLY A 15 5.21 3.26 5.03
CA GLY A 15 5.71 3.80 6.30
C GLY A 15 6.31 5.19 6.14
N PRO A 16 6.45 5.96 7.23
CA PRO A 16 6.04 5.62 8.59
C PRO A 16 4.52 5.74 8.82
N LEU A 17 3.93 4.73 9.44
CA LEU A 17 2.54 4.67 9.93
C LEU A 17 2.53 4.19 11.39
N PRO A 18 2.88 5.08 12.35
CA PRO A 18 3.06 4.68 13.75
C PRO A 18 1.75 4.29 14.44
N HIS A 19 0.64 4.97 14.14
CA HIS A 19 -0.65 4.72 14.80
C HIS A 19 -1.47 3.64 14.08
N ALA A 20 -2.25 2.89 14.85
CA ALA A 20 -3.13 1.85 14.31
C ALA A 20 -4.23 2.42 13.41
N ASP A 21 -4.74 3.61 13.74
CA ASP A 21 -5.76 4.28 12.95
C ASP A 21 -5.23 4.69 11.57
N ASP A 22 -4.00 5.19 11.48
CA ASP A 22 -3.39 5.52 10.18
C ASP A 22 -3.24 4.29 9.30
N ARG A 23 -2.90 3.13 9.89
CA ARG A 23 -2.83 1.84 9.18
C ARG A 23 -4.19 1.46 8.60
N LYS A 24 -5.26 1.49 9.41
CA LYS A 24 -6.62 1.19 8.94
C LYS A 24 -7.11 2.18 7.89
N ARG A 25 -6.83 3.47 8.05
CA ARG A 25 -7.16 4.50 7.06
C ARG A 25 -6.41 4.26 5.75
N PHE A 26 -5.14 3.86 5.82
CA PHE A 26 -4.35 3.51 4.65
C PHE A 26 -4.90 2.29 3.92
N GLU A 27 -5.23 1.21 4.63
CA GLU A 27 -5.90 0.03 4.04
C GLU A 27 -7.23 0.42 3.35
N GLY A 28 -8.04 1.27 3.99
CA GLY A 28 -9.26 1.80 3.41
C GLY A 28 -9.01 2.65 2.16
N ALA A 29 -7.99 3.51 2.17
CA ALA A 29 -7.61 4.30 1.01
C ALA A 29 -7.15 3.41 -0.16
N LEU A 30 -6.35 2.37 0.11
CA LEU A 30 -5.93 1.39 -0.89
C LEU A 30 -7.12 0.68 -1.55
N SER A 31 -8.16 0.34 -0.79
CA SER A 31 -9.37 -0.27 -1.35
C SER A 31 -10.14 0.62 -2.33
N ARG A 32 -9.91 1.94 -2.28
CA ARG A 32 -10.52 2.92 -3.19
C ARG A 32 -9.69 3.14 -4.45
N VAL A 33 -8.47 2.62 -4.53
CA VAL A 33 -7.62 2.73 -5.71
C VAL A 33 -8.24 1.92 -6.85
N GLN A 34 -8.40 2.55 -8.00
CA GLN A 34 -8.94 1.88 -9.19
C GLN A 34 -8.10 0.64 -9.53
N GLY A 35 -8.75 -0.52 -9.62
CA GLY A 35 -8.11 -1.80 -9.93
C GLY A 35 -7.64 -2.60 -8.70
N ALA A 36 -7.67 -2.02 -7.50
CA ALA A 36 -7.39 -2.74 -6.26
C ALA A 36 -8.57 -3.65 -5.86
N ARG A 37 -8.25 -4.89 -5.52
CA ARG A 37 -9.18 -5.90 -4.98
C ARG A 37 -8.51 -6.64 -3.84
N ASP A 38 -9.29 -7.25 -2.95
CA ASP A 38 -8.76 -8.10 -1.86
C ASP A 38 -7.65 -7.43 -1.03
N VAL A 39 -7.84 -6.17 -0.65
CA VAL A 39 -6.89 -5.44 0.20
C VAL A 39 -6.90 -6.01 1.61
N ARG A 40 -5.74 -6.45 2.11
CA ARG A 40 -5.58 -7.10 3.41
C ARG A 40 -4.26 -6.68 4.06
N GLY A 41 -4.31 -6.12 5.27
CA GLY A 41 -3.12 -5.96 6.11
C GLY A 41 -2.50 -7.32 6.44
N ILE A 42 -1.22 -7.50 6.13
CA ILE A 42 -0.49 -8.76 6.35
C ILE A 42 0.31 -8.72 7.64
N ALA A 43 1.07 -7.64 7.82
CA ALA A 43 1.97 -7.49 8.97
C ALA A 43 2.34 -6.02 9.17
N THR A 44 2.71 -5.68 10.40
CA THR A 44 3.34 -4.38 10.69
C THR A 44 4.69 -4.67 11.36
N VAL A 45 5.75 -4.08 10.83
CA VAL A 45 7.10 -4.21 11.39
C VAL A 45 7.62 -2.81 11.70
N GLY A 46 7.74 -2.49 12.99
CA GLY A 46 8.05 -1.14 13.44
C GLY A 46 6.98 -0.13 12.98
N LYS A 47 7.39 0.89 12.22
CA LYS A 47 6.50 1.90 11.63
C LYS A 47 6.06 1.57 10.21
N THR A 48 6.43 0.40 9.68
CA THR A 48 6.08 0.01 8.30
C THR A 48 4.95 -0.99 8.33
N HIS A 49 3.89 -0.69 7.60
CA HIS A 49 2.72 -1.53 7.43
C HIS A 49 2.75 -2.20 6.05
N ARG A 50 2.63 -3.54 6.03
CA ARG A 50 2.58 -4.34 4.82
C ARG A 50 1.13 -4.71 4.52
N VAL A 51 0.63 -4.25 3.38
CA VAL A 51 -0.70 -4.56 2.87
C VAL A 51 -0.55 -5.36 1.60
N ARG A 52 -1.25 -6.50 1.49
CA ARG A 52 -1.38 -7.22 0.23
C ARG A 52 -2.66 -6.80 -0.45
N LEU A 53 -2.62 -6.64 -1.76
CA LEU A 53 -3.83 -6.51 -2.56
C LEU A 53 -3.67 -7.25 -3.88
N ARG A 54 -4.80 -7.65 -4.45
CA ARG A 54 -4.89 -8.13 -5.81
C ARG A 54 -5.10 -6.96 -6.75
N TYR A 55 -4.29 -6.89 -7.80
CA TYR A 55 -4.31 -5.82 -8.78
C TYR A 55 -4.32 -6.41 -10.19
N THR A 56 -5.29 -5.99 -11.00
CA THR A 56 -5.64 -6.69 -12.26
C THR A 56 -5.31 -5.85 -13.50
N ASP A 57 -4.63 -4.71 -13.33
CA ASP A 57 -4.51 -3.69 -14.36
C ASP A 57 -3.10 -3.62 -14.97
N ALA A 58 -3.04 -3.23 -16.25
CA ALA A 58 -1.77 -3.07 -16.98
C ALA A 58 -1.00 -1.81 -16.54
N VAL A 59 -1.70 -0.85 -15.92
CA VAL A 59 -1.11 0.39 -15.42
C VAL A 59 -0.36 0.12 -14.10
N PRO A 60 0.91 0.52 -13.95
CA PRO A 60 1.65 0.43 -12.69
C PRO A 60 0.83 0.88 -11.48
N PHE A 61 0.65 0.00 -10.49
CA PHE A 61 -0.09 0.32 -9.25
C PHE A 61 0.45 1.59 -8.55
N ALA A 62 1.77 1.80 -8.63
CA ALA A 62 2.44 2.99 -8.11
C ALA A 62 1.89 4.30 -8.68
N GLU A 63 1.54 4.35 -9.96
CA GLU A 63 0.97 5.54 -10.59
C GLU A 63 -0.45 5.81 -10.08
N ARG A 64 -1.21 4.76 -9.79
CA ARG A 64 -2.56 4.88 -9.19
C ARG A 64 -2.51 5.29 -7.72
N LEU A 65 -1.50 4.86 -6.97
CA LEU A 65 -1.29 5.30 -5.58
C LEU A 65 -1.13 6.82 -5.46
N ARG A 66 -0.51 7.47 -6.46
CA ARG A 66 -0.36 8.93 -6.49
C ARG A 66 -1.71 9.67 -6.55
N ALA A 67 -2.78 9.01 -6.96
CA ALA A 67 -4.11 9.59 -7.00
C ALA A 67 -4.77 9.69 -5.62
N LEU A 68 -4.22 9.02 -4.60
CA LEU A 68 -4.71 9.12 -3.22
C LEU A 68 -4.41 10.53 -2.69
N LYS A 69 -5.48 11.31 -2.45
CA LYS A 69 -5.37 12.65 -1.87
C LYS A 69 -5.35 12.64 -0.34
N GLU A 70 -5.81 11.54 0.27
CA GLU A 70 -5.88 11.36 1.73
C GLU A 70 -4.48 11.18 2.36
N PHE A 71 -3.51 10.71 1.58
CA PHE A 71 -2.14 10.50 2.02
C PHE A 71 -1.18 11.13 1.02
N ARG A 72 -0.19 11.87 1.52
CA ARG A 72 0.94 12.28 0.69
C ARG A 72 1.90 11.10 0.59
N LEU A 73 1.82 10.37 -0.53
CA LEU A 73 2.62 9.18 -0.79
C LEU A 73 3.79 9.51 -1.71
N ARG A 74 4.97 8.97 -1.39
CA ARG A 74 6.13 8.99 -2.30
C ARG A 74 6.57 7.56 -2.56
N VAL A 75 6.50 7.12 -3.81
CA VAL A 75 7.00 5.80 -4.21
C VAL A 75 8.52 5.80 -4.14
N ILE A 76 9.08 4.87 -3.36
CA ILE A 76 10.54 4.71 -3.18
C ILE A 76 11.05 3.60 -4.10
N ALA A 77 10.33 2.50 -4.17
CA ALA A 77 10.70 1.34 -4.98
C ALA A 77 9.46 0.65 -5.54
N GLN A 78 9.58 0.10 -6.73
CA GLN A 78 8.55 -0.69 -7.37
C GLN A 78 9.17 -1.90 -8.08
N SER A 79 8.58 -3.07 -7.88
CA SER A 79 8.81 -4.28 -8.64
C SER A 79 7.48 -4.88 -9.10
N ALA A 80 7.53 -6.06 -9.73
CA ALA A 80 6.32 -6.77 -10.15
C ALA A 80 5.43 -7.22 -8.98
N THR A 81 5.99 -7.38 -7.78
CA THR A 81 5.28 -7.94 -6.61
C THR A 81 5.35 -7.05 -5.37
N ILE A 82 6.19 -6.02 -5.34
CA ILE A 82 6.35 -5.14 -4.17
C ILE A 82 6.34 -3.68 -4.62
N VAL A 83 5.60 -2.85 -3.88
CA VAL A 83 5.66 -1.39 -3.96
C VAL A 83 5.97 -0.84 -2.58
N GLN A 84 7.05 -0.08 -2.46
CA GLN A 84 7.40 0.61 -1.23
C GLN A 84 7.05 2.09 -1.36
N VAL A 85 6.28 2.58 -0.40
CA VAL A 85 5.86 3.98 -0.31
C VAL A 85 6.27 4.60 1.01
N LEU A 86 6.81 5.81 0.92
CA LEU A 86 6.92 6.71 2.06
C LEU A 86 5.57 7.40 2.25
N VAL A 87 5.04 7.35 3.47
CA VAL A 87 3.87 8.15 3.87
C VAL A 87 4.38 9.37 4.60
N ASP A 88 4.15 10.54 4.02
CA ASP A 88 4.44 11.81 4.67
C ASP A 88 3.31 12.12 5.65
N VAL A 89 3.59 11.91 6.95
CA VAL A 89 2.67 12.14 8.07
C VAL A 89 2.69 13.58 8.57
N SER A 90 3.29 14.54 7.84
CA SER A 90 3.50 15.93 8.30
C SER A 90 2.23 16.79 8.44
N GLN A 91 1.04 16.20 8.61
CA GLN A 91 -0.24 16.92 8.72
C GLN A 91 -1.10 16.38 9.88
N GLN A 92 -0.49 16.14 11.04
CA GLN A 92 -1.22 16.15 12.32
C GLN A 92 -0.73 17.31 13.18
#